data_AF-A0A539E918-F1
#
_entry.id   AF-A0A539E918-F1
#
_cell.length_a   1.000
_cell.length_b   1.000
_cell.length_c   1.000
_cell.angle_alpha   90.00
_cell.angle_beta   90.00
_cell.angle_gamma   90.00
#
_symmetry.space_group_name_H-M   'P 1'
#
loop_
_entity.id
_entity.type
_entity.pdbx_description
1 polymer ?
#
loop_
_entity_poly.entity_id
_entity_poly.type
_entity_poly.pdbx_seq_one_letter_code
_entity_poly.pdbx_strand_id
1 'polypeptide(L)'
;MDRGGVDAVLAISTSKPTVDVVDSLVRLHDDVGDCRLCPRLVDWRERVAIEKRAAYRHDEYWGRGVAGFGRAMHRAGFADRPTSVSVDDGLTLIDAWVTAAVKCAPPGNAPLPDERTNCRPFLVRELALLHRLRVIVCLGGFAYEAACRHFGVRPKPKFGHGVEVTIDAGAGRSLGLLCSFHPSQQNTFTGRLTEPMLDAVFTRAGELARCP
;
A
#
# COMPACT_ATOMS: atom_id res chain seq x y z
N MET A 1 -21.73 -2.61 11.43
CA MET A 1 -21.50 -2.11 10.06
C MET A 1 -20.24 -1.26 10.10
N ASP A 2 -19.51 -1.20 8.98
CA ASP A 2 -18.20 -0.55 8.77
C ASP A 2 -16.95 -1.46 8.95
N ARG A 3 -16.37 -1.92 7.82
CA ARG A 3 -15.28 -2.94 7.76
C ARG A 3 -14.34 -2.79 6.52
N GLY A 4 -14.03 -1.60 6.03
CA GLY A 4 -13.18 -1.47 4.82
C GLY A 4 -11.75 -1.07 5.16
N GLY A 5 -10.76 -1.97 5.08
CA GLY A 5 -9.33 -1.81 5.46
C GLY A 5 -8.63 -0.58 4.86
N VAL A 6 -7.52 -0.14 5.49
CA VAL A 6 -6.69 0.96 4.94
C VAL A 6 -6.08 0.55 3.62
N ASP A 7 -6.39 1.30 2.56
CA ASP A 7 -5.91 1.00 1.22
C ASP A 7 -4.38 1.11 1.12
N ALA A 8 -3.76 -0.02 0.80
CA ALA A 8 -2.33 -0.15 0.59
C ALA A 8 -1.93 0.16 -0.86
N VAL A 9 -0.76 0.77 -1.02
CA VAL A 9 -0.05 1.07 -2.25
C VAL A 9 1.22 0.21 -2.22
N LEU A 10 1.36 -0.74 -3.15
CA LEU A 10 2.63 -1.45 -3.35
C LEU A 10 3.46 -0.75 -4.43
N ALA A 11 4.71 -0.45 -4.15
CA ALA A 11 5.71 0.12 -5.04
C ALA A 11 6.89 -0.86 -5.21
N ILE A 12 7.16 -1.32 -6.43
CA ILE A 12 8.18 -2.36 -6.72
C ILE A 12 9.42 -1.71 -7.38
N SER A 13 10.63 -2.09 -6.96
CA SER A 13 11.93 -1.63 -7.50
C SER A 13 13.01 -2.71 -7.39
N THR A 14 13.66 -3.07 -8.50
CA THR A 14 14.78 -4.03 -8.53
C THR A 14 16.13 -3.42 -8.16
N SER A 15 16.66 -3.73 -6.97
CA SER A 15 18.00 -3.43 -6.39
C SER A 15 18.26 -2.15 -5.54
N LYS A 16 19.19 -2.34 -4.57
CA LYS A 16 19.48 -1.51 -3.38
C LYS A 16 19.60 0.00 -3.65
N PRO A 17 19.01 0.86 -2.79
CA PRO A 17 19.26 2.30 -2.82
C PRO A 17 20.65 2.62 -2.23
N THR A 18 21.41 3.44 -2.94
CA THR A 18 22.58 4.15 -2.41
C THR A 18 22.09 5.47 -1.79
N VAL A 19 22.48 5.73 -0.54
CA VAL A 19 21.97 6.84 0.27
C VAL A 19 22.74 8.12 -0.06
N ASP A 20 22.06 9.13 -0.58
CA ASP A 20 22.53 10.52 -0.55
C ASP A 20 21.84 11.30 0.59
N VAL A 21 22.56 12.27 1.14
CA VAL A 21 22.18 13.10 2.28
C VAL A 21 21.09 14.11 1.86
N VAL A 22 19.85 14.00 2.39
CA VAL A 22 18.89 15.08 2.78
C VAL A 22 17.44 14.57 3.06
N ASP A 23 17.00 13.40 2.59
CA ASP A 23 15.76 12.73 3.06
C ASP A 23 15.92 11.21 2.83
N SER A 24 15.40 10.36 3.71
CA SER A 24 15.54 8.89 3.59
C SER A 24 14.26 8.19 4.01
N LEU A 25 14.04 6.96 3.53
CA LEU A 25 12.87 6.17 3.95
C LEU A 25 12.86 5.94 5.48
N VAL A 26 14.03 5.89 6.12
CA VAL A 26 14.17 5.80 7.58
C VAL A 26 13.70 7.09 8.25
N ARG A 27 14.21 8.24 7.81
CA ARG A 27 13.78 9.55 8.36
C ARG A 27 12.28 9.78 8.15
N LEU A 28 11.77 9.42 6.97
CA LEU A 28 10.35 9.52 6.66
C LEU A 28 9.50 8.60 7.55
N HIS A 29 9.99 7.41 7.87
CA HIS A 29 9.33 6.50 8.81
C HIS A 29 9.20 7.14 10.20
N ASP A 30 10.28 7.74 10.71
CA ASP A 30 10.29 8.44 12.00
C ASP A 30 9.31 9.62 12.01
N ASP A 31 9.36 10.48 10.97
CA ASP A 31 8.43 11.62 10.84
C ASP A 31 6.96 11.17 10.81
N VAL A 32 6.67 10.02 10.20
CA VAL A 32 5.32 9.43 10.16
C VAL A 32 4.91 8.91 11.54
N GLY A 33 5.82 8.27 12.27
CA GLY A 33 5.60 7.79 13.65
C GLY A 33 5.29 8.93 14.63
N ASP A 34 6.02 10.04 14.49
CA ASP A 34 5.89 11.21 15.36
C ASP A 34 4.67 12.08 15.03
N CYS A 35 4.12 11.97 13.82
CA CYS A 35 2.98 12.77 13.38
C CYS A 35 1.76 12.65 14.31
N ARG A 36 1.20 13.80 14.70
CA ARG A 36 -0.04 13.94 15.49
C ARG A 36 -1.09 14.87 14.87
N LEU A 37 -0.99 15.16 13.57
CA LEU A 37 -1.84 16.15 12.88
C LEU A 37 -3.34 15.83 12.86
N CYS A 38 -3.74 14.57 13.10
CA CYS A 38 -5.12 14.12 12.96
C CYS A 38 -5.63 13.51 14.27
N PRO A 39 -6.22 14.30 15.20
CA PRO A 39 -6.62 13.82 16.53
C PRO A 39 -7.46 12.55 16.49
N ARG A 40 -8.49 12.48 15.64
CA ARG A 40 -9.34 11.29 15.47
C ARG A 40 -8.56 10.03 15.09
N LEU A 41 -7.53 10.16 14.25
CA LEU A 41 -6.70 9.02 13.84
C LEU A 41 -5.69 8.64 14.91
N VAL A 42 -5.15 9.63 15.64
CA VAL A 42 -4.24 9.40 16.77
C VAL A 42 -4.98 8.66 17.88
N ASP A 43 -6.14 9.18 18.30
CA ASP A 43 -7.00 8.55 19.31
C ASP A 43 -7.36 7.12 18.91
N TRP A 44 -7.70 6.90 17.64
CA TRP A 44 -8.06 5.58 17.14
C TRP A 44 -6.88 4.62 17.11
N ARG A 45 -5.73 5.02 16.54
CA ARG A 45 -4.55 4.13 16.41
C ARG A 45 -4.02 3.73 17.79
N GLU A 46 -4.03 4.65 18.76
CA GLU A 46 -3.58 4.38 20.13
C GLU A 46 -4.55 3.44 20.85
N ARG A 47 -5.87 3.63 20.67
CA ARG A 47 -6.86 2.70 21.22
C ARG A 47 -6.71 1.29 20.66
N VAL A 48 -6.65 1.12 19.35
CA VAL A 48 -6.61 -0.22 18.72
C VAL A 48 -5.23 -0.90 18.81
N ALA A 49 -4.19 -0.17 19.24
CA ALA A 49 -2.91 -0.76 19.61
C ALA A 49 -3.01 -1.56 20.92
N ILE A 50 -3.92 -1.19 21.82
CA ILE A 50 -4.15 -1.85 23.11
C ILE A 50 -5.37 -2.77 23.02
N GLU A 51 -6.46 -2.27 22.44
CA GLU A 51 -7.74 -2.97 22.35
C GLU A 51 -7.84 -3.75 21.03
N LYS A 52 -7.87 -5.08 21.12
CA LYS A 52 -8.09 -5.93 19.94
C LYS A 52 -9.48 -5.67 19.36
N ARG A 53 -9.55 -5.34 18.06
CA ARG A 53 -10.81 -5.35 17.32
C ARG A 53 -11.39 -6.77 17.34
N ALA A 54 -12.72 -6.89 17.39
CA ALA A 54 -13.40 -8.19 17.42
C ALA A 54 -12.93 -9.16 16.30
N ALA A 55 -12.63 -8.64 15.11
CA ALA A 55 -12.14 -9.41 13.98
C ALA A 55 -10.78 -10.08 14.19
N TYR A 56 -10.00 -9.63 15.19
CA TYR A 56 -8.64 -10.10 15.49
C TYR A 56 -8.51 -10.57 16.95
N ARG A 57 -9.63 -10.82 17.64
CA ARG A 57 -9.62 -11.18 19.06
C ARG A 57 -8.78 -12.43 19.39
N HIS A 58 -8.59 -13.31 18.41
CA HIS A 58 -7.83 -14.55 18.52
C HIS A 58 -6.43 -14.47 17.90
N ASP A 59 -6.08 -13.35 17.27
CA ASP A 59 -4.77 -13.15 16.66
C ASP A 59 -3.75 -12.77 17.73
N GLU A 60 -2.59 -13.42 17.72
CA GLU A 60 -1.44 -13.06 18.54
C GLU A 60 -0.90 -11.67 18.15
N TYR A 61 -0.86 -11.38 16.85
CA TYR A 61 -0.44 -10.10 16.26
C TYR A 61 -1.43 -9.65 15.18
N TRP A 62 -1.99 -8.45 15.33
CA TRP A 62 -2.99 -7.89 14.39
C TRP A 62 -2.52 -6.61 13.68
N GLY A 63 -1.30 -6.14 13.97
CA GLY A 63 -0.61 -5.06 13.24
C GLY A 63 0.08 -5.54 11.96
N ARG A 64 -0.40 -6.61 11.32
CA ARG A 64 0.28 -7.29 10.21
C ARG A 64 0.48 -6.36 9.00
N GLY A 65 1.73 -6.04 8.65
CA GLY A 65 2.07 -5.07 7.61
C GLY A 65 1.65 -5.45 6.17
N VAL A 66 1.47 -6.76 5.87
CA VAL A 66 1.08 -7.29 4.54
C VAL A 66 -0.23 -8.09 4.58
N ALA A 67 -1.13 -7.74 5.51
CA ALA A 67 -2.37 -8.50 5.73
C ALA A 67 -3.24 -8.60 4.46
N GLY A 68 -3.61 -9.83 4.10
CA GLY A 68 -4.57 -10.12 3.01
C GLY A 68 -3.96 -10.29 1.62
N PHE A 69 -2.71 -9.87 1.39
CA PHE A 69 -2.03 -9.99 0.09
C PHE A 69 -0.60 -10.55 0.15
N GLY A 70 -0.02 -10.74 1.35
CA GLY A 70 1.33 -11.30 1.51
C GLY A 70 1.54 -12.65 0.80
N ARG A 71 0.53 -13.53 0.76
CA ARG A 71 0.59 -14.80 0.02
C ARG A 71 0.81 -14.60 -1.48
N ALA A 72 0.10 -13.66 -2.07
CA ALA A 72 0.21 -13.35 -3.49
C ALA A 72 1.56 -12.69 -3.81
N MET A 73 2.05 -11.80 -2.92
CA MET A 73 3.39 -11.22 -3.03
C MET A 73 4.49 -12.30 -2.97
N HIS A 74 4.42 -13.22 -2.01
CA HIS A 74 5.39 -14.31 -1.87
C HIS A 74 5.42 -15.19 -3.12
N ARG A 75 4.25 -15.62 -3.62
CA ARG A 75 4.16 -16.41 -4.85
C ARG A 75 4.71 -15.67 -6.07
N ALA A 76 4.52 -14.35 -6.14
CA ALA A 76 5.07 -13.51 -7.21
C ALA A 76 6.55 -13.13 -7.00
N GLY A 77 7.18 -13.52 -5.88
CA GLY A 77 8.58 -13.26 -5.57
C GLY A 77 8.88 -11.88 -4.96
N PHE A 78 7.87 -11.16 -4.47
CA PHE A 78 8.01 -9.83 -3.83
C PHE A 78 8.14 -9.87 -2.31
N ALA A 79 8.05 -11.04 -1.70
CA ALA A 79 8.24 -11.25 -0.28
C ALA A 79 8.95 -12.60 -0.06
N ASP A 80 9.78 -12.69 0.97
CA ASP A 80 10.47 -13.93 1.34
C ASP A 80 9.54 -14.99 1.94
N ARG A 81 8.36 -14.57 2.45
CA ARG A 81 7.37 -15.44 3.08
C ARG A 81 5.94 -14.93 2.91
N PRO A 82 4.92 -15.81 3.08
CA PRO A 82 3.52 -15.47 2.78
C PRO A 82 2.80 -14.60 3.82
N THR A 83 3.26 -14.59 5.07
CA THR A 83 2.55 -13.97 6.19
C THR A 83 3.51 -13.42 7.23
N SER A 84 3.14 -12.30 7.84
CA SER A 84 3.78 -11.80 9.06
C SER A 84 2.96 -12.18 10.29
N VAL A 85 3.64 -12.63 11.34
CA VAL A 85 3.12 -13.07 12.63
C VAL A 85 3.61 -12.20 13.80
N SER A 86 4.63 -11.36 13.61
CA SER A 86 5.03 -10.32 14.56
C SER A 86 5.78 -9.20 13.83
N VAL A 87 6.12 -8.10 14.54
CA VAL A 87 6.97 -7.05 13.98
C VAL A 87 8.43 -7.50 13.78
N ASP A 88 8.88 -8.47 14.59
CA ASP A 88 10.26 -8.98 14.61
C ASP A 88 10.42 -10.31 13.87
N ASP A 89 9.41 -10.76 13.11
CA ASP A 89 9.46 -12.06 12.44
C ASP A 89 10.48 -12.12 11.29
N GLY A 90 11.03 -10.98 10.88
CA GLY A 90 12.04 -10.88 9.83
C GLY A 90 11.47 -11.01 8.41
N LEU A 91 10.16 -10.87 8.21
CA LEU A 91 9.57 -10.75 6.88
C LEU A 91 10.27 -9.63 6.11
N THR A 92 10.77 -9.97 4.92
CA THR A 92 11.50 -9.05 4.06
C THR A 92 10.84 -8.98 2.69
N LEU A 93 10.64 -7.77 2.20
CA LEU A 93 10.17 -7.53 0.84
C LEU A 93 11.35 -7.63 -0.14
N ILE A 94 11.13 -8.28 -1.27
CA ILE A 94 12.13 -8.45 -2.33
C ILE A 94 11.73 -7.52 -3.46
N ASP A 95 12.58 -6.53 -3.71
CA ASP A 95 12.35 -5.52 -4.75
C ASP A 95 10.96 -4.86 -4.66
N ALA A 96 10.45 -4.68 -3.44
CA ALA A 96 9.09 -4.23 -3.18
C ALA A 96 9.03 -3.36 -1.92
N TRP A 97 8.07 -2.44 -1.91
CA TRP A 97 7.81 -1.47 -0.85
C TRP A 97 6.31 -1.32 -0.65
N VAL A 98 5.80 -1.61 0.53
CA VAL A 98 4.38 -1.47 0.86
C VAL A 98 4.18 -0.16 1.60
N THR A 99 3.17 0.59 1.20
CA THR A 99 2.77 1.81 1.87
C THR A 99 1.27 2.06 1.81
N ALA A 100 0.79 3.18 2.32
CA ALA A 100 -0.62 3.58 2.30
C ALA A 100 -0.77 5.08 2.01
N ALA A 101 -1.88 5.47 1.39
CA ALA A 101 -2.18 6.89 1.13
C ALA A 101 -2.48 7.69 2.41
N VAL A 102 -2.94 7.00 3.46
CA VAL A 102 -3.02 7.52 4.84
C VAL A 102 -2.24 6.58 5.75
N LYS A 103 -1.27 7.11 6.48
CA LYS A 103 -0.32 6.32 7.29
C LYS A 103 -0.90 5.83 8.63
N CYS A 104 -1.93 6.50 9.15
CA CYS A 104 -2.62 6.08 10.35
C CYS A 104 -3.84 5.21 10.01
N ALA A 105 -4.14 4.21 10.84
CA ALA A 105 -5.38 3.46 10.74
C ALA A 105 -6.58 4.37 11.07
N PRO A 106 -7.62 4.49 10.20
CA PRO A 106 -8.86 5.19 10.51
C PRO A 106 -9.90 4.27 11.16
N PRO A 107 -10.78 4.84 12.00
CA PRO A 107 -12.06 4.20 12.34
C PRO A 107 -12.85 3.82 11.08
N GLY A 108 -13.47 2.64 11.08
CA GLY A 108 -14.15 2.09 9.90
C GLY A 108 -13.22 1.70 8.75
N ASN A 109 -11.94 2.00 8.93
CA ASN A 109 -10.92 2.16 7.90
C ASN A 109 -11.34 3.06 6.72
N ALA A 110 -12.09 4.11 7.05
CA ALA A 110 -12.44 5.22 6.15
C ALA A 110 -11.82 6.54 6.68
N PRO A 111 -10.76 7.07 6.04
CA PRO A 111 -10.21 8.37 6.40
C PRO A 111 -11.10 9.51 5.87
N LEU A 112 -11.20 10.58 6.65
CA LEU A 112 -11.88 11.84 6.30
C LEU A 112 -11.07 12.63 5.26
N PRO A 113 -11.71 13.53 4.49
CA PRO A 113 -11.02 14.37 3.50
C PRO A 113 -9.80 15.13 4.04
N ASP A 114 -9.92 15.73 5.23
CA ASP A 114 -8.84 16.49 5.85
C ASP A 114 -7.69 15.58 6.29
N GLU A 115 -7.99 14.38 6.77
CA GLU A 115 -6.98 13.40 7.14
C GLU A 115 -6.17 12.92 5.93
N ARG A 116 -6.84 12.73 4.78
CA ARG A 116 -6.18 12.42 3.50
C ARG A 116 -5.29 13.58 3.07
N THR A 117 -5.75 14.81 3.25
CA THR A 117 -5.01 16.02 2.90
C THR A 117 -3.77 16.17 3.79
N ASN A 118 -3.91 15.99 5.10
CA ASN A 118 -2.83 16.07 6.08
C ASN A 118 -1.77 14.98 5.86
N CYS A 119 -2.17 13.80 5.38
CA CYS A 119 -1.25 12.69 5.16
C CYS A 119 -0.54 12.74 3.79
N ARG A 120 -1.08 13.49 2.83
CA ARG A 120 -0.56 13.59 1.45
C ARG A 120 0.94 13.92 1.37
N PRO A 121 1.50 14.85 2.17
CA PRO A 121 2.93 15.16 2.11
C PRO A 121 3.84 13.94 2.35
N PHE A 122 3.45 13.01 3.23
CA PHE A 122 4.22 11.78 3.46
C PHE A 122 4.23 10.87 2.24
N LEU A 123 3.07 10.65 1.60
CA LEU A 123 2.98 9.85 0.38
C LEU A 123 3.82 10.46 -0.76
N VAL A 124 3.81 11.79 -0.89
CA VAL A 124 4.60 12.49 -1.91
C VAL A 124 6.10 12.28 -1.67
N ARG A 125 6.57 12.50 -0.43
CA ARG A 125 7.98 12.28 -0.06
C ARG A 125 8.41 10.83 -0.30
N GLU A 126 7.57 9.89 0.11
CA GLU A 126 7.85 8.47 -0.06
C GLU A 126 8.01 8.07 -1.53
N LEU A 127 7.04 8.43 -2.38
CA LEU A 127 7.09 8.10 -3.80
C LEU A 127 8.27 8.78 -4.50
N ALA A 128 8.67 9.98 -4.05
CA ALA A 128 9.85 10.67 -4.56
C ALA A 128 11.16 9.94 -4.22
N LEU A 129 11.23 9.27 -3.06
CA LEU A 129 12.40 8.47 -2.63
C LEU A 129 12.50 7.11 -3.36
N LEU A 130 11.44 6.66 -4.01
CA LEU A 130 11.41 5.40 -4.78
C LEU A 130 11.86 5.65 -6.23
N HIS A 131 13.11 6.07 -6.40
CA HIS A 131 13.65 6.49 -7.72
C HIS A 131 13.57 5.42 -8.81
N ARG A 132 13.56 4.15 -8.42
CA ARG A 132 13.54 2.97 -9.30
C ARG A 132 12.14 2.38 -9.50
N LEU A 133 11.10 3.09 -9.06
CA LEU A 133 9.72 2.67 -9.17
C LEU A 133 9.32 2.43 -10.64
N ARG A 134 8.82 1.22 -10.93
CA ARG A 134 8.36 0.81 -12.27
C ARG A 134 6.86 0.56 -12.34
N VAL A 135 6.30 0.00 -11.28
CA VAL A 135 4.88 -0.36 -11.21
C VAL A 135 4.34 -0.05 -9.82
N ILE A 136 3.13 0.48 -9.79
CA ILE A 136 2.34 0.70 -8.58
C ILE A 136 1.11 -0.18 -8.64
N VAL A 137 0.96 -1.08 -7.66
CA VAL A 137 -0.29 -1.83 -7.47
C VAL A 137 -1.18 -1.06 -6.51
N CYS A 138 -2.32 -0.59 -7.02
CA CYS A 138 -3.35 0.12 -6.26
C CYS A 138 -4.37 -0.87 -5.71
N LEU A 139 -4.31 -1.15 -4.41
CA LEU A 139 -5.28 -2.02 -3.73
C LEU A 139 -6.47 -1.18 -3.26
N GLY A 140 -7.52 -1.11 -4.08
CA GLY A 140 -8.73 -0.33 -3.80
C GLY A 140 -8.80 1.01 -4.53
N GLY A 141 -10.02 1.55 -4.60
CA GLY A 141 -10.31 2.76 -5.37
C GLY A 141 -9.67 4.02 -4.78
N PHE A 142 -9.49 4.06 -3.46
CA PHE A 142 -8.84 5.19 -2.80
C PHE A 142 -7.33 5.23 -3.06
N ALA A 143 -6.63 4.09 -3.01
CA ALA A 143 -5.23 4.00 -3.43
C ALA A 143 -5.05 4.44 -4.90
N TYR A 144 -5.94 3.98 -5.78
CA TYR A 144 -5.93 4.39 -7.18
C TYR A 144 -6.18 5.89 -7.36
N GLU A 145 -7.12 6.48 -6.63
CA GLU A 145 -7.36 7.91 -6.67
C GLU A 145 -6.15 8.72 -6.20
N ALA A 146 -5.51 8.30 -5.10
CA ALA A 146 -4.31 8.93 -4.58
C ALA A 146 -3.15 8.87 -5.59
N ALA A 147 -2.95 7.71 -6.22
CA ALA A 147 -1.92 7.53 -7.24
C ALA A 147 -2.20 8.39 -8.48
N CYS A 148 -3.42 8.34 -9.05
CA CYS A 148 -3.79 9.18 -10.18
C CYS A 148 -3.66 10.68 -9.89
N ARG A 149 -3.94 11.11 -8.65
CA ARG A 149 -3.74 12.50 -8.23
C ARG A 149 -2.26 12.86 -8.16
N HIS A 150 -1.43 11.98 -7.61
CA HIS A 150 0.02 12.22 -7.50
C HIS A 150 0.67 12.33 -8.88
N PHE A 151 0.37 11.39 -9.79
CA PHE A 151 0.97 11.33 -11.13
C PHE A 151 0.22 12.14 -12.21
N GLY A 152 -0.79 12.93 -11.83
CA GLY A 152 -1.51 13.79 -12.77
C GLY A 152 -2.28 13.06 -13.88
N VAL A 153 -2.71 11.81 -13.66
CA VAL A 153 -3.38 10.99 -14.67
C VAL A 153 -4.70 11.63 -15.13
N ARG A 154 -4.78 12.01 -16.41
CA ARG A 154 -5.93 12.66 -17.05
C ARG A 154 -6.07 12.24 -18.53
N PRO A 155 -7.29 11.92 -19.00
CA PRO A 155 -8.49 11.64 -18.21
C PRO A 155 -8.25 10.42 -17.30
N LYS A 156 -8.78 10.44 -16.07
CA LYS A 156 -8.59 9.32 -15.12
C LYS A 156 -9.50 8.15 -15.52
N PRO A 157 -8.97 6.96 -15.89
CA PRO A 157 -9.81 5.79 -16.16
C PRO A 157 -10.64 5.39 -14.94
N LYS A 158 -11.82 4.79 -15.17
CA LYS A 158 -12.65 4.29 -14.07
C LYS A 158 -11.93 3.15 -13.35
N PHE A 159 -11.95 3.18 -12.02
CA PHE A 159 -11.38 2.10 -11.21
C PHE A 159 -12.09 0.75 -11.46
N GLY A 160 -11.31 -0.31 -11.53
CA GLY A 160 -11.76 -1.70 -11.62
C GLY A 160 -10.60 -2.65 -11.33
N HIS A 161 -10.89 -3.89 -10.92
CA HIS A 161 -9.85 -4.91 -10.78
C HIS A 161 -9.26 -5.24 -12.15
N GLY A 162 -7.92 -5.30 -12.24
CA GLY A 162 -7.19 -5.52 -13.48
C GLY A 162 -7.03 -4.28 -14.37
N VAL A 163 -7.52 -3.10 -13.95
CA VAL A 163 -7.29 -1.87 -14.72
C VAL A 163 -5.81 -1.50 -14.70
N GLU A 164 -5.24 -1.38 -15.90
CA GLU A 164 -3.86 -0.95 -16.15
C GLU A 164 -3.84 0.46 -16.75
N VAL A 165 -2.94 1.31 -16.27
CA VAL A 165 -2.70 2.64 -16.81
C VAL A 165 -1.19 2.87 -16.94
N THR A 166 -0.75 3.31 -18.10
CA THR A 166 0.65 3.73 -18.31
C THR A 166 0.77 5.23 -18.08
N ILE A 167 1.74 5.62 -17.26
CA ILE A 167 2.10 7.01 -17.00
C ILE A 167 3.44 7.30 -17.66
N ASP A 168 3.53 8.42 -18.38
CA ASP A 168 4.82 9.00 -18.75
C ASP A 168 5.46 9.63 -17.51
N ALA A 169 6.49 8.98 -16.98
CA ALA A 169 7.23 9.43 -15.81
C ALA A 169 8.36 10.41 -16.16
N GLY A 170 8.38 10.91 -17.40
CA GLY A 170 9.40 11.80 -17.93
C GLY A 170 10.69 11.07 -18.32
N ALA A 171 11.55 11.77 -19.06
CA ALA A 171 12.86 11.26 -19.50
C ALA A 171 12.80 9.90 -20.25
N GLY A 172 11.71 9.66 -20.99
CA GLY A 172 11.49 8.40 -21.73
C GLY A 172 11.12 7.20 -20.85
N ARG A 173 10.90 7.42 -19.54
CA ARG A 173 10.51 6.36 -18.61
C ARG A 173 9.00 6.24 -18.51
N SER A 174 8.50 5.01 -18.63
CA SER A 174 7.10 4.69 -18.32
C SER A 174 6.95 4.10 -16.92
N LEU A 175 5.84 4.41 -16.27
CA LEU A 175 5.42 3.84 -14.99
C LEU A 175 4.04 3.17 -15.16
N GLY A 176 3.92 1.92 -14.72
CA GLY A 176 2.64 1.20 -14.70
C GLY A 176 1.84 1.47 -13.44
N LEU A 177 0.54 1.72 -13.57
CA LEU A 177 -0.45 1.62 -12.50
C LEU A 177 -1.33 0.41 -12.76
N LEU A 178 -1.39 -0.51 -11.81
CA LEU A 178 -2.24 -1.70 -11.89
C LEU A 178 -3.23 -1.70 -10.72
N CYS A 179 -4.51 -1.92 -11.00
CA CYS A 179 -5.55 -1.88 -9.99
C CYS A 179 -5.97 -3.27 -9.53
N SER A 180 -6.27 -3.40 -8.24
CA SER A 180 -7.01 -4.54 -7.70
C SER A 180 -8.09 -4.05 -6.75
N PHE A 181 -9.16 -4.84 -6.57
CA PHE A 181 -10.00 -4.65 -5.40
C PHE A 181 -9.15 -4.84 -4.13
N HIS A 182 -9.48 -4.09 -3.07
CA HIS A 182 -8.76 -4.21 -1.82
C HIS A 182 -8.93 -5.62 -1.22
N PRO A 183 -7.89 -6.28 -0.71
CA PRO A 183 -7.97 -7.60 -0.08
C PRO A 183 -8.55 -7.55 1.34
N SER A 184 -9.68 -6.84 1.52
CA SER A 184 -10.41 -6.79 2.78
C SER A 184 -11.31 -8.02 2.91
N GLN A 185 -11.68 -8.38 4.15
CA GLN A 185 -12.68 -9.43 4.41
C GLN A 185 -13.99 -9.18 3.66
N GLN A 186 -14.38 -7.92 3.45
CA GLN A 186 -15.58 -7.58 2.68
C GLN A 186 -15.50 -8.01 1.21
N ASN A 187 -14.32 -8.02 0.61
CA ASN A 187 -14.15 -8.46 -0.77
C ASN A 187 -13.80 -9.95 -0.86
N THR A 188 -12.99 -10.46 0.08
CA THR A 188 -12.53 -11.85 0.03
C THR A 188 -13.59 -12.85 0.50
N PHE A 189 -14.35 -12.55 1.56
CA PHE A 189 -15.38 -13.49 2.05
C PHE A 189 -16.61 -13.53 1.15
N THR A 190 -16.87 -12.47 0.37
CA THR A 190 -17.98 -12.44 -0.60
C THR A 190 -17.58 -12.93 -1.98
N GLY A 191 -16.32 -13.33 -2.19
CA GLY A 191 -15.80 -13.74 -3.50
C GLY A 191 -15.64 -12.61 -4.53
N ARG A 192 -15.84 -11.34 -4.14
CA ARG A 192 -15.60 -10.19 -5.02
C ARG A 192 -14.13 -10.07 -5.43
N LEU A 193 -13.23 -10.53 -4.57
CA LEU A 193 -11.83 -10.75 -4.89
C LEU A 193 -11.45 -12.16 -4.42
N THR A 194 -10.95 -12.98 -5.33
CA THR A 194 -10.44 -14.32 -5.01
C THR A 194 -8.91 -14.32 -4.93
N GLU A 195 -8.34 -15.34 -4.32
CA GLU A 195 -6.89 -15.51 -4.25
C GLU A 195 -6.24 -15.62 -5.65
N PRO A 196 -6.76 -16.40 -6.61
CA PRO A 196 -6.22 -16.42 -7.98
C PRO A 196 -6.28 -15.07 -8.71
N MET A 197 -7.33 -14.26 -8.47
CA MET A 197 -7.43 -12.91 -9.04
C MET A 197 -6.31 -12.00 -8.52
N LEU A 198 -6.03 -12.08 -7.22
CA LEU A 198 -4.96 -11.30 -6.61
C LEU A 198 -3.58 -11.77 -7.08
N ASP A 199 -3.39 -13.08 -7.24
CA ASP A 199 -2.17 -13.67 -7.80
C ASP A 199 -1.89 -13.21 -9.24
N ALA A 200 -2.94 -13.14 -10.06
CA ALA A 200 -2.84 -12.63 -11.42
C ALA A 200 -2.37 -11.17 -11.44
N VAL A 201 -2.87 -10.34 -10.53
CA VAL A 201 -2.43 -8.93 -10.39
C VAL A 201 -0.93 -8.86 -10.03
N PHE A 202 -0.46 -9.60 -9.03
CA PHE A 202 0.96 -9.51 -8.65
C PHE A 202 1.89 -10.14 -9.69
N THR A 203 1.47 -11.23 -10.33
CA THR A 203 2.20 -11.81 -11.48
C THR A 203 2.36 -10.77 -12.58
N ARG A 204 1.26 -10.10 -12.95
CA ARG A 204 1.24 -9.05 -13.97
C ARG A 204 2.08 -7.84 -13.58
N ALA A 205 2.08 -7.45 -12.31
CA ALA A 205 2.96 -6.39 -11.81
C ALA A 205 4.45 -6.73 -12.02
N GLY A 206 4.84 -7.99 -11.82
CA GLY A 206 6.19 -8.46 -12.09
C GLY A 206 6.57 -8.44 -13.57
N GLU A 207 5.64 -8.78 -14.46
CA GLU A 207 5.84 -8.66 -15.92
C GLU A 207 6.08 -7.22 -16.34
N LEU A 208 5.22 -6.30 -15.87
CA LEU A 208 5.31 -4.87 -16.16
C LEU A 208 6.62 -4.28 -15.60
N ALA A 209 7.06 -4.71 -14.41
CA ALA A 209 8.28 -4.22 -13.79
C ALA A 209 9.56 -4.66 -14.52
N ARG A 210 9.50 -5.79 -15.25
CA ARG A 210 10.61 -6.31 -16.07
C ARG A 210 10.64 -5.75 -17.50
N CYS A 211 9.57 -5.10 -17.94
CA CYS A 211 9.53 -4.46 -19.25
C CYS A 211 10.51 -3.25 -19.28
N PRO A 212 11.34 -3.10 -20.33
CA PRO A 212 12.32 -2.01 -20.46
C PRO A 212 11.73 -0.60 -20.30
#